data_AF-A0A8H6VLN0-F1
#
_entry.id   AF-A0A8H6VLN0-F1
#
_cell.length_a   1.000
_cell.length_b   1.000
_cell.length_c   1.000
_cell.angle_alpha   90.00
_cell.angle_beta   90.00
_cell.angle_gamma   90.00
#
_symmetry.space_group_name_H-M   'P 1'
#
loop_
_entity.id
_entity.type
_entity.pdbx_description
1 polymer ?
#
loop_
_entity_poly.entity_id
_entity_poly.type
_entity_poly.pdbx_seq_one_letter_code
_entity_poly.pdbx_strand_id
1 'polypeptide(L)'
;MPSFAPVYRTPASHQSFLTREQKSERKRKRDADDSDEHVQDEQDPVVKVERDQTEPRVPYPVNKKDQYYVAGWSREEPLPGGNFPHAAVKVSPQEPLSVETELAHSNPPIYTPKQTSDDPSTSLRRRHLDNLTAILHKCMLDNDWQRASRTWGLILRTSLDGNGPDIRQHGRWMIGAELLMRRDQAHETRAQQSAGNDDHELSTSSPVISDQGFRLARDYYERLILQYPHRHNTPPSAFSAKVVYPALFNIWIYEVQDRSRRAQTATGTTSDTSELDDVQSLKSATSEQRRGFHQVKARELTEALPISHRLDSLIDAPPYDTMAELLEIRAALSLWMSDLHKALANLDIESPDGASDQDDAAELQVSKSQHQMMAGQERSKAVSMLQKMSIKGMELSDVSLTILEEEEALADASRDET
;
A
#
# COMPACT_ATOMS: atom_id res chain seq x y z
N MET A 1 16.85 -34.07 1.43
CA MET A 1 15.59 -33.38 1.78
C MET A 1 15.95 -31.97 2.24
N PRO A 2 15.76 -30.93 1.42
CA PRO A 2 16.08 -29.57 1.83
C PRO A 2 14.99 -29.08 2.80
N SER A 3 15.41 -28.68 4.00
CA SER A 3 14.54 -28.10 5.01
C SER A 3 14.07 -26.72 4.54
N PHE A 4 12.75 -26.55 4.49
CA PHE A 4 12.09 -25.28 4.24
C PHE A 4 12.31 -24.38 5.46
N ALA A 5 13.35 -23.55 5.43
CA ALA A 5 13.52 -22.48 6.41
C ALA A 5 12.68 -21.27 5.97
N PRO A 6 11.79 -20.71 6.81
CA PRO A 6 11.11 -19.49 6.47
C PRO A 6 12.12 -18.34 6.32
N VAL A 7 11.93 -17.52 5.28
CA VAL A 7 12.75 -16.33 4.97
C VAL A 7 12.63 -15.24 6.05
N TYR A 8 11.71 -15.40 7.01
CA TYR A 8 11.59 -14.58 8.21
C TYR A 8 11.90 -15.39 9.47
N ARG A 9 12.91 -14.95 10.24
CA ARG A 9 12.95 -15.24 11.67
C ARG A 9 11.69 -14.63 12.28
N THR A 10 10.85 -15.44 12.92
CA THR A 10 9.95 -14.90 13.93
C THR A 10 10.83 -14.17 14.96
N PRO A 11 10.53 -12.92 15.35
CA PRO A 11 11.22 -12.32 16.47
C PRO A 11 11.08 -13.30 17.64
N ALA A 12 12.17 -13.57 18.35
CA ALA A 12 12.10 -14.34 19.59
C ALA A 12 10.95 -13.76 20.42
N SER A 13 10.19 -14.59 21.13
CA SER A 13 9.08 -14.12 21.96
C SER A 13 9.62 -13.20 23.06
N HIS A 14 9.84 -11.93 22.73
CA HIS A 14 10.23 -10.91 23.67
C HIS A 14 8.97 -10.61 24.48
N GLN A 15 8.98 -11.02 25.74
CA GLN A 15 7.97 -10.56 26.68
C GLN A 15 8.16 -9.06 26.80
N SER A 16 7.13 -8.29 26.41
CA SER A 16 7.17 -6.84 26.50
C SER A 16 7.54 -6.40 27.91
N PHE A 17 8.26 -5.28 28.04
CA PHE A 17 8.58 -4.66 29.32
C PHE A 17 7.40 -4.66 30.32
N LEU A 18 6.20 -4.28 29.85
CA LEU A 18 4.97 -4.28 30.66
C LEU A 18 4.63 -5.67 31.22
N THR A 19 4.80 -6.73 30.42
CA THR A 19 4.58 -8.11 30.85
C THR A 19 5.61 -8.54 31.90
N ARG A 20 6.85 -8.04 31.80
CA ARG A 20 7.93 -8.30 32.76
C ARG A 20 7.72 -7.57 34.08
N GLU A 21 7.32 -6.31 34.05
CA GLU A 21 6.96 -5.49 35.22
C GLU A 21 5.81 -6.14 36.01
N GLN A 22 4.70 -6.46 35.35
CA GLN A 22 3.54 -7.10 35.99
C GLN A 22 3.88 -8.45 36.64
N LYS A 23 4.85 -9.18 36.08
CA LYS A 23 5.30 -10.47 36.63
C LYS A 23 6.23 -10.30 37.83
N SER A 24 6.97 -9.19 37.91
CA SER A 24 7.80 -8.82 39.06
C SER A 24 6.93 -8.45 40.27
N GLU A 25 5.88 -7.64 40.04
CA GLU A 25 4.98 -7.20 41.12
C GLU A 25 4.23 -8.35 41.78
N ARG A 26 3.77 -9.34 41.00
CA ARG A 26 3.06 -10.52 41.55
C ARG A 26 3.93 -11.40 42.46
N LYS A 27 5.26 -11.26 42.42
CA LYS A 27 6.16 -12.02 43.31
C LYS A 27 6.39 -11.34 44.66
N ARG A 28 5.97 -10.08 44.85
CA ARG A 28 6.19 -9.33 46.09
C ARG A 28 4.88 -9.09 46.84
N LYS A 29 4.20 -10.17 47.26
CA LYS A 29 3.17 -10.08 48.32
C LYS A 29 2.87 -11.45 48.95
N ARG A 30 3.72 -11.86 49.89
CA ARG A 30 3.35 -12.69 51.05
C ARG A 30 4.56 -12.70 51.99
N ASP A 31 4.53 -11.81 52.96
CA ASP A 31 5.12 -11.98 54.29
C ASP A 31 4.46 -10.92 55.20
N ALA A 32 3.54 -11.40 56.02
CA ALA A 32 2.99 -10.75 57.22
C ALA A 32 2.77 -11.94 58.17
N ASP A 33 3.74 -12.24 59.02
CA ASP A 33 3.87 -11.71 60.39
C ASP A 33 2.73 -12.23 61.27
N ASP A 34 3.03 -13.29 62.03
CA ASP A 34 2.23 -13.74 63.16
C ASP A 34 3.23 -14.16 64.25
N SER A 35 3.19 -13.42 65.34
CA SER A 35 4.00 -13.62 66.54
C SER A 35 3.19 -14.44 67.54
N ASP A 36 3.75 -15.50 68.12
CA ASP A 36 3.55 -15.78 69.56
C ASP A 36 4.50 -16.83 70.13
N GLU A 37 4.60 -16.77 71.45
CA GLU A 37 5.74 -17.02 72.33
C GLU A 37 6.05 -18.48 72.73
N HIS A 38 7.31 -18.66 73.16
CA HIS A 38 7.95 -19.66 74.05
C HIS A 38 7.12 -20.76 74.76
N VAL A 39 7.62 -22.02 74.76
CA VAL A 39 8.01 -22.81 75.96
C VAL A 39 9.14 -23.82 75.62
N GLN A 40 9.99 -24.10 76.62
CA GLN A 40 11.29 -24.78 76.68
C GLN A 40 11.34 -26.33 76.57
N ASP A 41 12.58 -26.79 76.27
CA ASP A 41 13.33 -27.98 76.72
C ASP A 41 12.78 -29.41 76.51
N GLU A 42 13.52 -30.26 75.77
CA GLU A 42 14.47 -31.25 76.34
C GLU A 42 15.15 -32.12 75.25
N GLN A 43 16.23 -32.79 75.68
CA GLN A 43 17.35 -33.40 74.94
C GLN A 43 17.04 -34.77 74.26
N ASP A 44 17.78 -35.03 73.17
CA ASP A 44 18.28 -36.28 72.54
C ASP A 44 17.93 -37.69 73.13
N PRO A 45 17.98 -38.83 72.37
CA PRO A 45 18.92 -39.07 71.26
C PRO A 45 18.48 -39.95 70.06
N VAL A 46 19.38 -39.96 69.09
CA VAL A 46 19.57 -40.90 67.97
C VAL A 46 19.46 -42.38 68.37
N VAL A 47 18.66 -43.15 67.61
CA VAL A 47 18.81 -44.61 67.52
C VAL A 47 18.88 -45.02 66.05
N LYS A 48 20.07 -45.47 65.62
CA LYS A 48 20.26 -46.32 64.44
C LYS A 48 19.93 -47.76 64.84
N VAL A 49 18.97 -48.39 64.18
CA VAL A 49 18.86 -49.85 64.13
C VAL A 49 18.91 -50.26 62.66
N GLU A 50 19.94 -51.05 62.32
CA GLU A 50 20.03 -51.79 61.06
C GLU A 50 19.43 -53.19 61.23
N ARG A 51 18.94 -53.74 60.09
CA ARG A 51 18.64 -55.16 59.77
C ARG A 51 17.29 -55.70 60.26
N ASP A 52 16.57 -56.56 59.55
CA ASP A 52 16.79 -57.23 58.27
C ASP A 52 15.41 -57.60 57.68
N GLN A 53 15.44 -58.04 56.43
CA GLN A 53 14.33 -58.39 55.54
C GLN A 53 13.32 -59.40 56.11
N THR A 54 12.01 -59.12 56.00
CA THR A 54 10.92 -59.99 55.46
C THR A 54 9.53 -59.55 55.93
N GLU A 55 9.00 -58.44 55.39
CA GLU A 55 7.55 -58.16 55.40
C GLU A 55 7.14 -57.39 54.14
N PRO A 56 5.94 -57.65 53.56
CA PRO A 56 5.46 -56.93 52.39
C PRO A 56 5.24 -55.47 52.78
N ARG A 57 6.01 -54.58 52.14
CA ARG A 57 5.95 -53.13 52.34
C ARG A 57 4.53 -52.65 52.04
N VAL A 58 3.75 -52.41 53.09
CA VAL A 58 2.44 -51.75 53.01
C VAL A 58 2.65 -50.44 52.26
N PRO A 59 1.99 -50.21 51.12
CA PRO A 59 2.18 -48.98 50.39
C PRO A 59 1.66 -47.84 51.28
N TYR A 60 2.54 -46.87 51.54
CA TYR A 60 2.16 -45.54 52.02
C TYR A 60 0.87 -45.11 51.32
N PRO A 61 -0.12 -44.50 52.00
CA PRO A 61 -1.37 -44.08 51.36
C PRO A 61 -1.03 -43.13 50.22
N VAL A 62 -1.03 -43.66 49.00
CA VAL A 62 -0.64 -42.90 47.83
C VAL A 62 -1.79 -41.96 47.55
N ASN A 63 -1.55 -40.67 47.75
CA ASN A 63 -2.54 -39.66 47.45
C ASN A 63 -2.90 -39.78 45.98
N LYS A 64 -4.15 -40.12 45.66
CA LYS A 64 -4.62 -40.35 44.28
C LYS A 64 -4.52 -39.10 43.39
N LYS A 65 -4.22 -37.94 43.98
CA LYS A 65 -3.95 -36.68 43.28
C LYS A 65 -2.46 -36.41 43.05
N ASP A 66 -1.59 -37.29 43.53
CA ASP A 66 -0.15 -37.17 43.31
C ASP A 66 0.16 -37.38 41.82
N GLN A 67 0.91 -36.44 41.24
CA GLN A 67 1.21 -36.41 39.81
C GLN A 67 2.00 -37.67 39.39
N TYR A 68 2.88 -38.17 40.26
CA TYR A 68 3.63 -39.41 40.02
C TYR A 68 2.71 -40.64 40.00
N TYR A 69 1.73 -40.71 40.90
CA TYR A 69 0.77 -41.81 40.95
C TYR A 69 -0.18 -41.81 39.75
N VAL A 70 -0.69 -40.63 39.36
CA VAL A 70 -1.55 -40.49 38.17
C VAL A 70 -0.79 -40.82 36.89
N ALA A 71 0.49 -40.46 36.82
CA ALA A 71 1.35 -40.78 35.69
C ALA A 71 1.86 -42.24 35.68
N GLY A 72 1.57 -43.03 36.71
CA GLY A 72 2.10 -44.40 36.85
C GLY A 72 3.63 -44.45 36.97
N TRP A 73 4.27 -43.34 37.34
CA TRP A 73 5.72 -43.19 37.40
C TRP A 73 6.21 -43.32 38.84
N SER A 74 7.35 -43.99 39.03
CA SER A 74 7.92 -44.16 40.36
C SER A 74 8.58 -42.85 40.85
N ARG A 75 8.53 -42.57 42.16
CA ARG A 75 9.16 -41.36 42.73
C ARG A 75 10.70 -41.42 42.77
N GLU A 76 11.25 -42.63 42.68
CA GLU A 76 12.68 -42.89 42.80
C GLU A 76 13.40 -42.81 41.44
N GLU A 77 12.63 -42.86 40.34
CA GLU A 77 13.15 -42.76 38.98
C GLU A 77 13.09 -41.32 38.46
N PRO A 78 14.21 -40.75 37.96
CA PRO A 78 14.20 -39.40 37.42
C PRO A 78 13.26 -39.31 36.21
N LEU A 79 12.47 -38.24 36.17
CA LEU A 79 11.56 -37.99 35.05
C LEU A 79 12.34 -37.90 33.72
N PRO A 80 11.81 -38.48 32.62
CA PRO A 80 12.46 -38.39 31.32
C PRO A 80 12.60 -36.92 30.91
N GLY A 81 13.82 -36.52 30.52
CA GLY A 81 14.17 -35.15 30.21
C GLY A 81 13.32 -34.51 29.10
N GLY A 82 13.16 -33.18 29.18
CA GLY A 82 12.28 -32.38 28.34
C GLY A 82 12.71 -32.20 26.89
N ASN A 83 12.63 -33.28 26.10
CA ASN A 83 12.68 -33.26 24.64
C ASN A 83 11.32 -33.65 24.03
N PHE A 84 10.23 -33.34 24.75
CA PHE A 84 8.88 -33.49 24.22
C PHE A 84 8.61 -32.38 23.19
N PRO A 85 7.83 -32.63 22.12
CA PRO A 85 7.53 -31.66 21.06
C PRO A 85 6.80 -30.39 21.52
N HIS A 86 6.41 -30.30 22.80
CA HIS A 86 5.87 -29.09 23.45
C HIS A 86 6.71 -28.62 24.66
N ALA A 87 7.95 -29.11 24.81
CA ALA A 87 8.83 -28.64 25.88
C ALA A 87 9.12 -27.15 25.69
N ALA A 88 8.98 -26.36 26.76
CA ALA A 88 9.26 -24.93 26.72
C ALA A 88 10.70 -24.71 26.23
N VAL A 89 10.84 -23.94 25.15
CA VAL A 89 12.15 -23.56 24.60
C VAL A 89 12.96 -22.94 25.73
N LYS A 90 14.12 -23.52 26.02
CA LYS A 90 15.08 -22.94 26.97
C LYS A 90 15.60 -21.63 26.37
N VAL A 91 14.90 -20.53 26.65
CA VAL A 91 15.36 -19.19 26.31
C VAL A 91 16.53 -18.91 27.26
N SER A 92 17.75 -18.84 26.71
CA SER A 92 18.89 -18.33 27.47
C SER A 92 18.56 -16.94 28.00
N PRO A 93 19.03 -16.55 29.21
CA PRO A 93 18.79 -15.21 29.72
C PRO A 93 19.43 -14.21 28.76
N GLN A 94 18.62 -13.56 27.92
CA GLN A 94 19.09 -12.42 27.16
C GLN A 94 19.22 -11.24 28.13
N GLU A 95 20.32 -10.50 27.99
CA GLU A 95 20.53 -9.26 28.71
C GLU A 95 19.31 -8.34 28.48
N PRO A 96 18.81 -7.67 29.52
CA PRO A 96 17.68 -6.76 29.38
C PRO A 96 18.05 -5.65 28.40
N LEU A 97 17.47 -5.69 27.20
CA LEU A 97 17.51 -4.55 26.29
C LEU A 97 16.93 -3.34 27.01
N SER A 98 17.57 -2.17 26.84
CA SER A 98 17.05 -0.91 27.37
C SER A 98 15.62 -0.70 26.86
N VAL A 99 14.73 -0.18 27.72
CA VAL A 99 13.32 0.07 27.39
C VAL A 99 13.19 0.93 26.12
N GLU A 100 14.12 1.87 25.94
CA GLU A 100 14.23 2.72 24.75
C GLU A 100 14.48 1.92 23.48
N THR A 101 15.40 0.95 23.52
CA THR A 101 15.65 0.04 22.41
C THR A 101 14.44 -0.86 22.16
N GLU A 102 13.76 -1.36 23.18
CA GLU A 102 12.59 -2.23 22.99
C GLU A 102 11.42 -1.47 22.32
N LEU A 103 11.18 -0.22 22.73
CA LEU A 103 10.19 0.66 22.12
C LEU A 103 10.59 1.09 20.69
N ALA A 104 11.89 1.22 20.41
CA ALA A 104 12.39 1.53 19.07
C ALA A 104 12.25 0.37 18.08
N HIS A 105 12.33 -0.87 18.55
CA HIS A 105 12.18 -2.06 17.71
C HIS A 105 10.72 -2.52 17.59
N SER A 106 9.77 -1.83 18.23
CA SER A 106 8.34 -2.09 18.02
C SER A 106 7.95 -1.77 16.56
N ASN A 107 6.96 -2.49 16.01
CA ASN A 107 6.41 -2.22 14.68
C ASN A 107 4.92 -1.86 14.78
N PRO A 108 4.53 -0.59 14.59
CA PRO A 108 5.37 0.57 14.26
C PRO A 108 6.21 1.07 15.45
N PRO A 109 7.37 1.71 15.21
CA PRO A 109 8.26 2.17 16.28
C PRO A 109 7.60 3.30 17.07
N ILE A 110 7.28 3.03 18.34
CA ILE A 110 6.64 3.98 19.25
C ILE A 110 7.65 5.05 19.72
N TYR A 111 8.93 4.70 19.76
CA TYR A 111 9.99 5.58 20.24
C TYR A 111 11.13 5.65 19.23
N THR A 112 11.58 6.86 18.91
CA THR A 112 12.83 7.06 18.18
C THR A 112 13.90 7.43 19.19
N PRO A 113 14.92 6.57 19.44
CA PRO A 113 16.00 6.92 20.34
C PRO A 113 16.62 8.24 19.90
N LYS A 114 16.78 9.17 20.84
CA LYS A 114 17.63 10.33 20.63
C LYS A 114 19.03 9.77 20.37
N GLN A 115 19.48 9.84 19.11
CA GLN A 115 20.81 9.40 18.72
C GLN A 115 21.82 10.09 19.65
N THR A 116 22.45 9.32 20.53
CA THR A 116 23.63 9.80 21.23
C THR A 116 24.66 10.07 20.14
N SER A 117 25.04 11.32 19.98
CA SER A 117 25.90 11.87 18.93
C SER A 117 27.30 11.28 18.84
N ASP A 118 27.63 10.28 19.67
CA ASP A 118 28.99 9.97 20.06
C ASP A 118 29.57 8.74 19.35
N ASP A 119 28.81 8.06 18.49
CA ASP A 119 29.38 7.02 17.63
C ASP A 119 29.86 7.62 16.30
N PRO A 120 31.18 7.77 16.07
CA PRO A 120 31.69 8.35 14.82
C PRO A 120 31.32 7.50 13.59
N SER A 121 31.08 6.20 13.78
CA SER A 121 30.70 5.27 12.71
C SER A 121 29.29 5.50 12.18
N THR A 122 28.34 5.92 13.03
CA THR A 122 26.98 6.27 12.63
C THR A 122 26.96 7.58 11.86
N SER A 123 27.81 8.53 12.26
CA SER A 123 28.00 9.81 11.54
C SER A 123 28.54 9.60 10.12
N LEU A 124 29.48 8.66 9.92
CA LEU A 124 30.02 8.35 8.59
C LEU A 124 28.99 7.66 7.70
N ARG A 125 28.26 6.68 8.22
CA ARG A 125 27.19 5.99 7.47
C ARG A 125 26.07 6.94 7.11
N ARG A 126 25.71 7.87 8.01
CA ARG A 126 24.73 8.92 7.76
C ARG A 126 25.20 9.85 6.65
N ARG A 127 26.43 10.36 6.72
CA ARG A 127 27.04 11.16 5.64
C ARG A 127 27.08 10.39 4.31
N HIS A 128 27.35 9.10 4.34
CA HIS A 128 27.33 8.27 3.13
C HIS A 128 25.92 8.14 2.55
N LEU A 129 24.90 7.91 3.39
CA LEU A 129 23.50 7.89 2.95
C LEU A 129 23.06 9.25 2.39
N ASP A 130 23.44 10.34 3.03
CA ASP A 130 23.16 11.70 2.57
C ASP A 130 23.80 11.94 1.19
N ASN A 131 25.05 11.53 1.00
CA ASN A 131 25.74 11.58 -0.28
C ASN A 131 25.06 10.71 -1.35
N LEU A 132 24.65 9.48 -1.01
CA LEU A 132 23.92 8.62 -1.95
C LEU A 132 22.58 9.22 -2.35
N THR A 133 21.87 9.84 -1.41
CA THR A 133 20.58 10.49 -1.67
C THR A 133 20.78 11.74 -2.56
N ALA A 134 21.84 12.53 -2.31
CA ALA A 134 22.20 13.64 -3.18
C ALA A 134 22.56 13.18 -4.61
N ILE A 135 23.35 12.12 -4.75
CA ILE A 135 23.68 11.52 -6.05
C ILE A 135 22.42 11.01 -6.74
N LEU A 136 21.50 10.37 -6.01
CA LEU A 136 20.24 9.88 -6.55
C LEU A 136 19.42 11.01 -7.18
N HIS A 137 19.18 12.08 -6.42
CA HIS A 137 18.40 13.22 -6.93
C HIS A 137 19.09 13.90 -8.11
N LYS A 138 20.43 14.04 -8.07
CA LYS A 138 21.18 14.56 -9.22
C LYS A 138 20.99 13.69 -10.46
N CYS A 139 21.11 12.36 -10.34
CA CYS A 139 20.90 11.46 -11.47
C CYS A 139 19.46 11.52 -12.00
N MET A 140 18.46 11.72 -11.14
CA MET A 140 17.06 11.91 -11.58
C MET A 140 16.89 13.22 -12.35
N LEU A 141 17.50 14.32 -11.90
CA LEU A 141 17.48 15.62 -12.61
C LEU A 141 18.21 15.54 -13.96
N ASP A 142 19.31 14.79 -14.02
CA ASP A 142 20.08 14.55 -15.24
C ASP A 142 19.40 13.52 -16.18
N ASN A 143 18.23 12.99 -15.82
CA ASN A 143 17.51 11.89 -16.51
C ASN A 143 18.32 10.59 -16.68
N ASP A 144 19.36 10.36 -15.85
CA ASP A 144 20.12 9.11 -15.81
C ASP A 144 19.47 8.09 -14.85
N TRP A 145 18.37 7.51 -15.32
CA TRP A 145 17.55 6.56 -14.53
C TRP A 145 18.30 5.25 -14.20
N GLN A 146 19.28 4.87 -15.02
CA GLN A 146 20.09 3.67 -14.80
C GLN A 146 21.03 3.84 -13.62
N ARG A 147 21.75 4.97 -13.54
CA ARG A 147 22.58 5.28 -12.37
C ARG A 147 21.72 5.54 -11.14
N ALA A 148 20.60 6.26 -11.29
CA ALA A 148 19.66 6.50 -10.20
C ALA A 148 19.16 5.18 -9.58
N SER A 149 18.78 4.20 -10.41
CA SER A 149 18.34 2.87 -9.97
C SER A 149 19.43 2.10 -9.20
N ARG A 150 20.70 2.21 -9.62
CA ARG A 150 21.83 1.59 -8.90
C ARG A 150 22.07 2.25 -7.55
N THR A 151 22.08 3.59 -7.51
CA THR A 151 22.23 4.37 -6.28
C THR A 151 21.10 4.05 -5.31
N TRP A 152 19.87 3.93 -5.79
CA TRP A 152 18.73 3.48 -5.00
C TRP A 152 18.94 2.10 -4.39
N GLY A 153 19.43 1.14 -5.19
CA GLY A 153 19.82 -0.17 -4.69
C GLY A 153 20.92 -0.12 -3.62
N LEU A 154 21.86 0.83 -3.70
CA LEU A 154 22.87 1.02 -2.65
C LEU A 154 22.24 1.56 -1.37
N ILE A 155 21.35 2.56 -1.48
CA ILE A 155 20.60 3.12 -0.33
C ILE A 155 19.88 1.99 0.40
N LEU A 156 19.10 1.16 -0.30
CA LEU A 156 18.35 0.05 0.31
C LEU A 156 19.24 -0.97 1.05
N ARG A 157 20.53 -1.07 0.69
CA ARG A 157 21.50 -1.98 1.35
C ARG A 157 22.28 -1.31 2.48
N THR A 158 22.29 0.02 2.58
CA THR A 158 22.95 0.72 3.68
C THR A 158 22.20 0.50 4.99
N SER A 159 22.81 -0.17 5.96
CA SER A 159 22.20 -0.32 7.30
C SER A 159 22.72 0.76 8.25
N LEU A 160 21.80 1.53 8.81
CA LEU A 160 22.05 2.43 9.93
C LEU A 160 21.67 1.66 11.20
N ASP A 161 22.63 1.43 12.10
CA ASP A 161 22.40 0.78 13.40
C ASP A 161 21.69 -0.59 13.31
N GLY A 162 22.00 -1.37 12.26
CA GLY A 162 21.39 -2.68 12.01
C GLY A 162 20.02 -2.63 11.32
N ASN A 163 19.44 -1.45 11.17
CA ASN A 163 18.18 -1.24 10.45
C ASN A 163 18.44 -0.69 9.03
N GLY A 164 17.74 -1.24 8.04
CA GLY A 164 17.73 -0.67 6.70
C GLY A 164 17.06 0.71 6.67
N PRO A 165 17.24 1.50 5.59
CA PRO A 165 16.55 2.76 5.46
C PRO A 165 15.04 2.52 5.43
N ASP A 166 14.28 3.26 6.23
CA ASP A 166 12.83 3.19 6.16
C ASP A 166 12.35 3.74 4.81
N ILE A 167 11.63 2.93 4.05
CA ILE A 167 11.06 3.26 2.74
C ILE A 167 9.84 4.18 2.89
N ARG A 168 9.21 4.18 4.07
CA ARG A 168 7.99 4.95 4.36
C ARG A 168 8.26 6.44 4.53
N GLN A 169 9.48 6.80 4.87
CA GLN A 169 9.87 8.17 5.19
C GLN A 169 10.46 8.88 3.96
N HIS A 170 10.44 10.22 3.98
CA HIS A 170 11.10 11.07 2.98
C HIS A 170 10.67 10.81 1.52
N GLY A 171 9.43 10.36 1.28
CA GLY A 171 8.93 10.09 -0.08
C GLY A 171 9.66 8.97 -0.82
N ARG A 172 10.47 8.17 -0.11
CA ARG A 172 11.29 7.07 -0.65
C ARG A 172 10.47 6.02 -1.39
N TRP A 173 9.26 5.75 -0.91
CA TRP A 173 8.33 4.85 -1.57
C TRP A 173 7.90 5.37 -2.96
N MET A 174 7.67 6.67 -3.12
CA MET A 174 7.35 7.26 -4.44
C MET A 174 8.55 7.22 -5.39
N ILE A 175 9.74 7.56 -4.88
CA ILE A 175 10.98 7.50 -5.67
C ILE A 175 11.23 6.07 -6.17
N GLY A 176 10.98 5.06 -5.33
CA GLY A 176 11.11 3.66 -5.71
C GLY A 176 10.21 3.27 -6.89
N ALA A 177 8.95 3.72 -6.89
CA ALA A 177 8.02 3.49 -7.99
C ALA A 177 8.42 4.25 -9.26
N GLU A 178 8.80 5.53 -9.13
CA GLU A 178 9.25 6.35 -10.26
C GLU A 178 10.46 5.72 -10.96
N LEU A 179 11.45 5.28 -10.19
CA LEU A 179 12.62 4.59 -10.75
C LEU A 179 12.22 3.33 -11.52
N LEU A 180 11.27 2.53 -11.00
CA LEU A 180 10.77 1.34 -11.70
C LEU A 180 10.06 1.68 -13.01
N MET A 181 9.30 2.78 -13.05
CA MET A 181 8.65 3.26 -14.27
C MET A 181 9.68 3.74 -15.29
N ARG A 182 10.67 4.50 -14.83
CA ARG A 182 11.58 5.24 -15.70
C ARG A 182 12.86 4.50 -16.08
N ARG A 183 13.19 3.39 -15.40
CA ARG A 183 14.44 2.63 -15.62
C ARG A 183 14.62 2.21 -17.07
N ASP A 184 13.57 1.64 -17.65
CA ASP A 184 13.59 1.07 -19.01
C ASP A 184 12.95 2.06 -20.02
N GLN A 185 13.06 3.37 -19.76
CA GLN A 185 12.60 4.40 -20.69
C GLN A 185 13.35 4.31 -22.01
N ALA A 186 12.59 4.23 -23.10
CA ALA A 186 13.10 4.42 -24.43
C ALA A 186 12.96 5.91 -24.80
N HIS A 187 13.98 6.47 -25.44
CA HIS A 187 13.84 7.73 -26.15
C HIS A 187 13.27 7.40 -27.53
N GLU A 188 11.98 7.65 -27.75
CA GLU A 188 11.44 7.65 -29.10
C GLU A 188 11.98 8.89 -29.82
N THR A 189 12.89 8.68 -30.76
CA THR A 189 13.24 9.71 -31.74
C THR A 189 12.02 9.91 -32.63
N ARG A 190 11.39 11.08 -32.55
CA ARG A 190 10.36 11.52 -33.50
C ARG A 190 11.00 11.53 -34.89
N ALA A 191 10.88 10.43 -35.63
CA ALA A 191 11.29 10.38 -37.03
C ALA A 191 10.26 11.23 -37.80
N GLN A 192 10.52 12.53 -37.91
CA GLN A 192 9.86 13.38 -38.88
C GLN A 192 10.20 12.82 -40.26
N GLN A 193 9.31 11.98 -40.80
CA GLN A 193 9.23 11.76 -42.23
C GLN A 193 8.64 13.04 -42.82
N SER A 194 9.48 14.04 -43.04
CA SER A 194 9.14 15.19 -43.85
C SER A 194 10.35 15.48 -44.73
N ALA A 195 10.24 15.01 -45.96
CA ALA A 195 11.08 15.44 -47.04
C ALA A 195 10.86 16.96 -47.24
N GLY A 196 11.89 17.75 -46.94
CA GLY A 196 12.06 19.12 -47.42
C GLY A 196 11.27 20.20 -46.68
N ASN A 197 11.89 20.85 -45.69
CA ASN A 197 12.38 22.22 -45.85
C ASN A 197 13.16 22.63 -44.60
N ASP A 198 14.17 23.48 -44.82
CA ASP A 198 14.99 24.12 -43.79
C ASP A 198 14.12 24.88 -42.77
N ASP A 199 14.24 24.52 -41.48
CA ASP A 199 14.50 25.44 -40.37
C ASP A 199 14.66 24.66 -39.05
N HIS A 200 15.52 25.15 -38.16
CA HIS A 200 15.93 24.52 -36.90
C HIS A 200 14.76 24.31 -35.90
N GLU A 201 14.01 23.23 -36.01
CA GLU A 201 13.11 22.78 -34.94
C GLU A 201 13.78 21.69 -34.10
N LEU A 202 14.02 21.99 -32.82
CA LEU A 202 14.48 21.00 -31.84
C LEU A 202 13.51 19.82 -31.83
N SER A 203 13.96 18.66 -32.28
CA SER A 203 13.24 17.40 -32.10
C SER A 203 13.09 17.13 -30.59
N THR A 204 11.96 17.54 -30.00
CA THR A 204 11.65 17.22 -28.60
C THR A 204 11.30 15.74 -28.50
N SER A 205 12.31 14.89 -28.30
CA SER A 205 12.10 13.49 -27.94
C SER A 205 11.51 13.45 -26.52
N SER A 206 10.19 13.42 -26.40
CA SER A 206 9.54 13.21 -25.11
C SER A 206 9.87 11.79 -24.62
N PRO A 207 10.37 11.60 -23.39
CA PRO A 207 10.70 10.27 -22.89
C PRO A 207 9.44 9.43 -22.76
N VAL A 208 9.44 8.24 -23.37
CA VAL A 208 8.29 7.34 -23.40
C VAL A 208 8.46 6.28 -22.30
N ILE A 209 7.55 6.28 -21.33
CA ILE A 209 7.52 5.31 -20.24
C ILE A 209 7.02 3.96 -20.77
N SER A 210 7.80 2.90 -20.60
CA SER A 210 7.38 1.56 -21.03
C SER A 210 6.15 1.06 -20.27
N ASP A 211 5.24 0.35 -20.96
CA ASP A 211 4.12 -0.39 -20.34
C ASP A 211 4.61 -1.38 -19.26
N GLN A 212 5.81 -1.94 -19.43
CA GLN A 212 6.41 -2.80 -18.41
C GLN A 212 6.79 -2.00 -17.15
N GLY A 213 7.26 -0.75 -17.31
CA GLY A 213 7.60 0.14 -16.21
C GLY A 213 6.37 0.47 -15.36
N PHE A 214 5.24 0.79 -16.00
CA PHE A 214 3.97 1.01 -15.30
C PHE A 214 3.51 -0.22 -14.50
N ARG A 215 3.57 -1.41 -15.11
CA ARG A 215 3.23 -2.66 -14.42
C ARG A 215 4.13 -2.91 -13.20
N LEU A 216 5.44 -2.72 -13.33
CA LEU A 216 6.37 -2.90 -12.22
C LEU A 216 6.09 -1.93 -11.07
N ALA A 217 5.70 -0.69 -11.38
CA ALA A 217 5.35 0.31 -10.38
C ALA A 217 4.00 0.00 -9.69
N ARG A 218 3.00 -0.46 -10.44
CA ARG A 218 1.75 -0.96 -9.87
C ARG A 218 2.00 -2.12 -8.91
N ASP A 219 2.74 -3.14 -9.35
CA ASP A 219 3.12 -4.28 -8.50
C ASP A 219 3.91 -3.86 -7.26
N TYR A 220 4.69 -2.77 -7.36
CA TYR A 220 5.44 -2.22 -6.23
C TYR A 220 4.51 -1.61 -5.19
N TYR A 221 3.54 -0.79 -5.59
CA TYR A 221 2.54 -0.24 -4.65
C TYR A 221 1.62 -1.31 -4.08
N GLU A 222 1.23 -2.31 -4.87
CA GLU A 222 0.44 -3.44 -4.37
C GLU A 222 1.20 -4.21 -3.28
N ARG A 223 2.50 -4.43 -3.48
CA ARG A 223 3.37 -5.01 -2.44
C ARG A 223 3.44 -4.13 -1.20
N LEU A 224 3.52 -2.81 -1.35
CA LEU A 224 3.49 -1.88 -0.21
C LEU A 224 2.16 -1.92 0.56
N ILE A 225 1.02 -2.00 -0.14
CA ILE A 225 -0.31 -2.11 0.46
C ILE A 225 -0.41 -3.39 1.29
N LEU A 226 0.09 -4.52 0.77
CA LEU A 226 0.10 -5.79 1.48
C LEU A 226 1.05 -5.78 2.69
N GLN A 227 2.19 -5.10 2.59
CA GLN A 227 3.17 -5.00 3.67
C GLN A 227 2.72 -4.06 4.79
N TYR A 228 1.99 -2.99 4.45
CA TYR A 228 1.57 -1.94 5.38
C TYR A 228 0.04 -1.77 5.40
N PRO A 229 -0.73 -2.81 5.77
CA PRO A 229 -2.19 -2.73 5.82
C PRO A 229 -2.64 -1.72 6.89
N HIS A 230 -3.76 -1.06 6.65
CA HIS A 230 -4.35 -0.18 7.65
C HIS A 230 -4.88 -0.99 8.84
N ARG A 231 -4.49 -0.59 10.06
CA ARG A 231 -5.04 -1.12 11.31
C ARG A 231 -5.74 0.01 12.05
N HIS A 232 -6.84 -0.28 12.74
CA HIS A 232 -7.62 0.72 13.49
C HIS A 232 -6.79 1.52 14.53
N ASN A 233 -5.72 0.94 15.08
CA ASN A 233 -4.83 1.62 16.04
C ASN A 233 -3.65 2.35 15.39
N THR A 234 -3.61 2.44 14.07
CA THR A 234 -2.53 3.14 13.35
C THR A 234 -2.74 4.65 13.50
N PRO A 235 -1.73 5.42 13.93
CA PRO A 235 -1.90 6.86 14.05
C PRO A 235 -2.20 7.46 12.66
N PRO A 236 -3.00 8.54 12.57
CA PRO A 236 -3.41 9.11 11.28
C PRO A 236 -2.22 9.51 10.38
N SER A 237 -1.11 9.94 10.98
CA SER A 237 0.11 10.35 10.27
C SER A 237 1.00 9.19 9.82
N ALA A 238 0.72 7.94 10.24
CA ALA A 238 1.58 6.83 9.87
C ALA A 238 1.32 6.38 8.43
N PHE A 239 2.43 6.04 7.76
CA PHE A 239 2.39 5.40 6.46
C PHE A 239 1.62 4.08 6.53
N SER A 240 0.59 3.99 5.70
CA SER A 240 -0.40 2.92 5.68
C SER A 240 -0.93 2.79 4.25
N ALA A 241 -1.59 1.68 3.94
CA ALA A 241 -2.35 1.48 2.70
C ALA A 241 -3.20 2.71 2.31
N LYS A 242 -3.76 3.46 3.27
CA LYS A 242 -4.45 4.73 3.03
C LYS A 242 -3.63 5.71 2.18
N VAL A 243 -2.36 5.91 2.50
CA VAL A 243 -1.45 6.83 1.76
C VAL A 243 -1.08 6.27 0.38
N VAL A 244 -1.03 4.94 0.25
CA VAL A 244 -0.54 4.28 -0.96
C VAL A 244 -1.61 4.15 -2.04
N TYR A 245 -2.88 3.94 -1.67
CA TYR A 245 -3.97 3.76 -2.64
C TYR A 245 -4.14 4.94 -3.61
N PRO A 246 -4.21 6.21 -3.17
CA PRO A 246 -4.30 7.34 -4.08
C PRO A 246 -3.18 7.36 -5.13
N ALA A 247 -1.93 7.11 -4.71
CA ALA A 247 -0.80 7.04 -5.63
C ALA A 247 -0.89 5.89 -6.63
N LEU A 248 -1.36 4.71 -6.19
CA LEU A 248 -1.60 3.56 -7.08
C LEU A 248 -2.63 3.91 -8.17
N PHE A 249 -3.76 4.51 -7.79
CA PHE A 249 -4.81 4.86 -8.75
C PHE A 249 -4.38 5.99 -9.68
N ASN A 250 -3.67 7.00 -9.19
CA ASN A 250 -3.12 8.08 -10.02
C ASN A 250 -2.18 7.53 -11.10
N ILE A 251 -1.31 6.58 -10.76
CA ILE A 251 -0.41 5.97 -11.74
C ILE A 251 -1.15 5.08 -12.73
N TRP A 252 -2.19 4.38 -12.29
CA TRP A 252 -3.01 3.58 -13.19
C TRP A 252 -3.81 4.45 -14.17
N ILE A 253 -4.41 5.56 -13.71
CA ILE A 253 -5.09 6.53 -14.59
C ILE A 253 -4.09 7.14 -15.56
N TYR A 254 -2.92 7.57 -15.07
CA TYR A 254 -1.87 8.14 -15.90
C TYR A 254 -1.37 7.14 -16.97
N GLU A 255 -1.24 5.85 -16.64
CA GLU A 255 -0.89 4.80 -17.62
C GLU A 255 -1.89 4.76 -18.79
N VAL A 256 -3.20 4.83 -18.51
CA VAL A 256 -4.23 4.81 -19.56
C VAL A 256 -4.18 6.08 -20.42
N GLN A 257 -4.05 7.24 -19.78
CA GLN A 257 -3.96 8.53 -20.47
C GLN A 257 -2.70 8.63 -21.35
N ASP A 258 -1.56 8.17 -20.85
CA ASP A 258 -0.31 8.16 -21.59
C ASP A 258 -0.36 7.20 -22.78
N ARG A 259 -0.94 6.01 -22.62
CA ARG A 259 -1.15 5.06 -23.72
C ARG A 259 -2.08 5.62 -24.80
N SER A 260 -3.13 6.33 -24.39
CA SER A 260 -4.03 7.02 -25.31
C SER A 260 -3.34 8.15 -26.05
N ARG A 261 -2.60 9.02 -25.36
CA ARG A 261 -1.84 10.11 -25.98
C ARG A 261 -0.91 9.58 -27.07
N ARG A 262 -0.21 8.48 -26.80
CA ARG A 262 0.64 7.82 -27.80
C ARG A 262 -0.16 7.30 -28.99
N ALA A 263 -1.30 6.68 -28.75
CA ALA A 263 -2.18 6.20 -29.81
C ALA A 263 -2.71 7.36 -30.68
N GLN A 264 -3.06 8.50 -30.09
CA GLN A 264 -3.50 9.70 -30.80
C GLN A 264 -2.38 10.31 -31.65
N THR A 265 -1.14 10.35 -31.12
CA THR A 265 0.01 10.81 -31.90
C THR A 265 0.30 9.88 -33.09
N ALA A 266 0.07 8.57 -32.93
CA ALA A 266 0.24 7.59 -34.01
C ALA A 266 -0.83 7.72 -35.09
N THR A 267 -2.05 8.16 -34.75
CA THR A 267 -3.12 8.43 -35.73
C THR A 267 -2.96 9.78 -36.44
N GLY A 268 -1.90 10.54 -36.16
CA GLY A 268 -1.60 11.80 -36.83
C GLY A 268 -2.43 13.00 -36.33
N THR A 269 -3.10 12.87 -35.18
CA THR A 269 -3.83 13.98 -34.54
C THR A 269 -2.83 14.83 -33.76
N THR A 270 -2.05 15.65 -34.46
CA THR A 270 -1.17 16.63 -33.80
C THR A 270 -1.92 17.94 -33.64
N SER A 271 -2.44 18.20 -32.44
CA SER A 271 -2.58 19.56 -31.96
C SER A 271 -2.38 19.57 -30.47
N ASP A 272 -1.35 20.30 -30.02
CA ASP A 272 -1.03 20.60 -28.62
C ASP A 272 -2.10 21.54 -27.99
N THR A 273 -3.34 21.44 -28.43
CA THR A 273 -4.47 22.28 -28.05
C THR A 273 -5.45 21.44 -27.25
N SER A 274 -5.60 21.79 -25.97
CA SER A 274 -6.76 21.57 -25.09
C SER A 274 -7.80 20.55 -25.58
N GLU A 275 -8.07 19.51 -24.78
CA GLU A 275 -9.10 18.46 -25.02
C GLU A 275 -10.50 19.02 -25.38
N LEU A 276 -10.77 20.31 -25.14
CA LEU A 276 -12.00 21.02 -25.48
C LEU A 276 -12.09 21.45 -26.96
N ASP A 277 -10.96 21.60 -27.67
CA ASP A 277 -10.91 22.08 -29.07
C ASP A 277 -10.89 20.91 -30.09
N ASP A 278 -10.63 19.70 -29.60
CA ASP A 278 -10.49 18.48 -30.41
C ASP A 278 -11.81 18.11 -31.12
N VAL A 279 -12.95 18.39 -30.48
CA VAL A 279 -14.29 18.07 -31.02
C VAL A 279 -14.66 18.95 -32.23
N GLN A 280 -14.15 20.18 -32.33
CA GLN A 280 -14.35 21.04 -33.50
C GLN A 280 -13.36 20.72 -34.62
N SER A 281 -12.13 20.36 -34.29
CA SER A 281 -11.10 19.92 -35.25
C SER A 281 -11.50 18.63 -35.99
N LEU A 282 -12.16 17.69 -35.29
CA LEU A 282 -12.62 16.41 -35.86
C LEU A 282 -13.71 16.55 -36.95
N LYS A 283 -14.42 17.68 -37.00
CA LYS A 283 -15.42 17.95 -38.06
C LYS A 283 -14.78 18.07 -39.45
N SER A 284 -13.49 18.37 -39.54
CA SER A 284 -12.72 18.44 -40.79
C SER A 284 -11.81 17.23 -41.02
N ALA A 285 -11.76 16.27 -40.08
CA ALA A 285 -10.86 15.11 -40.15
C ALA A 285 -11.35 14.04 -41.14
N THR A 286 -10.42 13.28 -41.72
CA THR A 286 -10.76 12.18 -42.64
C THR A 286 -11.53 11.06 -41.93
N SER A 287 -12.30 10.28 -42.67
CA SER A 287 -13.05 9.13 -42.12
C SER A 287 -12.14 8.13 -41.38
N GLU A 288 -10.91 7.95 -41.87
CA GLU A 288 -9.91 7.09 -41.23
C GLU A 288 -9.41 7.66 -39.88
N GLN A 289 -9.18 8.98 -39.79
CA GLN A 289 -8.80 9.64 -38.54
C GLN A 289 -9.91 9.56 -37.50
N ARG A 290 -11.17 9.76 -37.90
CA ARG A 290 -12.34 9.62 -37.03
C ARG A 290 -12.47 8.20 -36.48
N ARG A 291 -12.29 7.19 -37.33
CA ARG A 291 -12.31 5.77 -36.92
C ARG A 291 -11.18 5.46 -35.94
N GLY A 292 -9.97 5.98 -36.20
CA GLY A 292 -8.84 5.86 -35.29
C GLY A 292 -9.14 6.48 -33.91
N PHE A 293 -9.67 7.70 -33.90
CA PHE A 293 -10.03 8.39 -32.65
C PHE A 293 -11.14 7.65 -31.88
N HIS A 294 -12.18 7.20 -32.57
CA HIS A 294 -13.22 6.36 -31.96
C HIS A 294 -12.62 5.11 -31.30
N GLN A 295 -11.71 4.41 -32.00
CA GLN A 295 -11.05 3.23 -31.45
C GLN A 295 -10.21 3.55 -30.21
N VAL A 296 -9.51 4.68 -30.20
CA VAL A 296 -8.71 5.12 -29.04
C VAL A 296 -9.63 5.45 -27.86
N LYS A 297 -10.70 6.24 -28.06
CA LYS A 297 -11.66 6.58 -26.99
C LYS A 297 -12.39 5.37 -26.44
N ALA A 298 -12.79 4.44 -27.31
CA ALA A 298 -13.41 3.18 -26.89
C ALA A 298 -12.43 2.35 -26.05
N ARG A 299 -11.14 2.30 -26.43
CA ARG A 299 -10.11 1.62 -25.65
C ARG A 299 -9.86 2.29 -24.30
N GLU A 300 -9.75 3.62 -24.24
CA GLU A 300 -9.63 4.35 -22.97
C GLU A 300 -10.77 3.99 -22.01
N LEU A 301 -12.00 3.99 -22.50
CA LEU A 301 -13.18 3.65 -21.72
C LEU A 301 -13.09 2.21 -21.18
N THR A 302 -12.68 1.25 -22.02
CA THR A 302 -12.51 -0.16 -21.58
C THR A 302 -11.42 -0.32 -20.52
N GLU A 303 -10.34 0.46 -20.61
CA GLU A 303 -9.24 0.44 -19.64
C GLU A 303 -9.58 1.18 -18.33
N ALA A 304 -10.50 2.15 -18.36
CA ALA A 304 -10.98 2.89 -17.19
C ALA A 304 -11.95 2.08 -16.30
N LEU A 305 -12.79 1.21 -16.90
CA LEU A 305 -13.75 0.37 -16.17
C LEU A 305 -13.15 -0.47 -15.03
N PRO A 306 -12.04 -1.22 -15.20
CA PRO A 306 -11.46 -1.98 -14.09
C PRO A 306 -10.92 -1.07 -12.96
N ILE A 307 -10.54 0.18 -13.28
CA ILE A 307 -10.12 1.17 -12.28
C ILE A 307 -11.32 1.58 -11.42
N SER A 308 -12.44 1.91 -12.06
CA SER A 308 -13.66 2.33 -11.36
C SER A 308 -14.21 1.22 -10.48
N HIS A 309 -14.30 -0.01 -10.99
CA HIS A 309 -14.74 -1.17 -10.20
C HIS A 309 -13.87 -1.45 -8.97
N ARG A 310 -12.55 -1.30 -9.10
CA ARG A 310 -11.63 -1.49 -7.96
C ARG A 310 -11.77 -0.36 -6.94
N LEU A 311 -11.94 0.88 -7.38
CA LEU A 311 -12.20 2.01 -6.48
C LEU A 311 -13.54 1.87 -5.75
N ASP A 312 -14.61 1.49 -6.45
CA ASP A 312 -15.93 1.27 -5.86
C ASP A 312 -15.86 0.20 -4.76
N SER A 313 -15.25 -0.94 -5.08
CA SER A 313 -15.04 -2.03 -4.11
C SER A 313 -14.23 -1.61 -2.87
N LEU A 314 -13.31 -0.64 -3.03
CA LEU A 314 -12.49 -0.13 -1.94
C LEU A 314 -13.25 0.88 -1.09
N ILE A 315 -13.96 1.82 -1.71
CA ILE A 315 -14.72 2.90 -1.06
C ILE A 315 -15.92 2.34 -0.27
N ASP A 316 -16.45 1.18 -0.66
CA ASP A 316 -17.51 0.50 0.08
C ASP A 316 -17.06 -0.01 1.46
N ALA A 317 -15.75 -0.22 1.67
CA ALA A 317 -15.19 -0.75 2.91
C ALA A 317 -14.64 0.36 3.83
N PRO A 318 -15.04 0.43 5.11
CA PRO A 318 -14.35 1.24 6.09
C PRO A 318 -12.88 0.78 6.22
N PRO A 319 -11.90 1.70 6.29
CA PRO A 319 -12.02 3.14 6.53
C PRO A 319 -11.88 4.02 5.26
N TYR A 320 -12.03 3.46 4.06
CA TYR A 320 -11.78 4.18 2.80
C TYR A 320 -13.01 4.99 2.35
N ASP A 321 -14.18 4.66 2.88
CA ASP A 321 -15.48 5.34 2.69
C ASP A 321 -15.51 6.83 3.10
N THR A 322 -14.54 7.24 3.92
CA THR A 322 -14.38 8.56 4.53
C THR A 322 -13.11 9.27 4.07
N MET A 323 -12.34 8.67 3.15
CA MET A 323 -11.10 9.27 2.67
C MET A 323 -11.39 10.24 1.53
N ALA A 324 -11.14 11.54 1.75
CA ALA A 324 -11.38 12.61 0.77
C ALA A 324 -10.68 12.34 -0.57
N GLU A 325 -9.38 12.03 -0.55
CA GLU A 325 -8.59 11.83 -1.76
C GLU A 325 -9.12 10.70 -2.65
N LEU A 326 -9.61 9.60 -2.07
CA LEU A 326 -10.16 8.48 -2.85
C LEU A 326 -11.53 8.81 -3.45
N LEU A 327 -12.37 9.54 -2.71
CA LEU A 327 -13.66 10.01 -3.21
C LEU A 327 -13.47 11.04 -4.34
N GLU A 328 -12.48 11.92 -4.20
CA GLU A 328 -12.11 12.89 -5.24
C GLU A 328 -11.61 12.18 -6.50
N ILE A 329 -10.65 11.25 -6.38
CA ILE A 329 -10.17 10.46 -7.52
C ILE A 329 -11.32 9.72 -8.20
N ARG A 330 -12.25 9.14 -7.42
CA ARG A 330 -13.38 8.41 -7.98
C ARG A 330 -14.39 9.32 -8.67
N ALA A 331 -14.64 10.53 -8.14
CA ALA A 331 -15.48 11.53 -8.77
C ALA A 331 -14.87 12.04 -10.08
N ALA A 332 -13.57 12.36 -10.07
CA ALA A 332 -12.82 12.76 -11.25
C ALA A 332 -12.82 11.66 -12.33
N LEU A 333 -12.64 10.40 -11.93
CA LEU A 333 -12.73 9.24 -12.83
C LEU A 333 -14.13 9.11 -13.46
N SER A 334 -15.21 9.31 -12.70
CA SER A 334 -16.57 9.31 -13.24
C SER A 334 -16.78 10.44 -14.24
N LEU A 335 -16.27 11.65 -13.95
CA LEU A 335 -16.37 12.77 -14.88
C LEU A 335 -15.62 12.47 -16.19
N TRP A 336 -14.39 11.96 -16.08
CA TRP A 336 -13.61 11.54 -17.24
C TRP A 336 -14.33 10.47 -18.06
N MET A 337 -14.90 9.44 -17.42
CA MET A 337 -15.71 8.43 -18.13
C MET A 337 -16.97 9.01 -18.77
N SER A 338 -17.62 9.98 -18.14
CA SER A 338 -18.77 10.71 -18.72
C SER A 338 -18.37 11.41 -20.01
N ASP A 339 -17.22 12.09 -20.00
CA ASP A 339 -16.73 12.82 -21.17
C ASP A 339 -16.27 11.87 -22.28
N LEU A 340 -15.69 10.70 -21.95
CA LEU A 340 -15.42 9.64 -22.92
C LEU A 340 -16.70 9.13 -23.60
N HIS A 341 -17.77 8.90 -22.83
CA HIS A 341 -19.06 8.50 -23.38
C HIS A 341 -19.69 9.57 -24.28
N LYS A 342 -19.59 10.86 -23.91
CA LYS A 342 -20.04 11.96 -24.77
C LYS A 342 -19.22 12.04 -26.06
N ALA A 343 -17.90 11.85 -25.97
CA ALA A 343 -17.04 11.85 -27.13
C ALA A 343 -17.42 10.72 -28.12
N LEU A 344 -17.64 9.50 -27.62
CA LEU A 344 -18.11 8.38 -28.43
C LEU A 344 -19.49 8.67 -29.06
N ALA A 345 -20.44 9.17 -28.27
CA ALA A 345 -21.78 9.52 -28.76
C ALA A 345 -21.75 10.60 -29.87
N ASN A 346 -20.74 11.48 -29.86
CA ASN A 346 -20.58 12.51 -30.89
C ASN A 346 -19.93 11.98 -32.17
N LEU A 347 -19.02 11.02 -32.06
CA LEU A 347 -18.37 10.39 -33.21
C LEU A 347 -19.31 9.49 -34.01
N ASP A 348 -20.25 8.83 -33.34
CA ASP A 348 -21.28 7.98 -33.96
C ASP A 348 -22.24 8.78 -34.89
N ILE A 349 -22.28 10.11 -34.78
CA ILE A 349 -23.21 10.99 -35.52
C ILE A 349 -22.76 11.20 -36.97
N GLU A 350 -21.47 11.12 -37.26
CA GLU A 350 -20.90 11.61 -38.52
C GLU A 350 -20.18 10.53 -39.34
N SER A 351 -20.82 9.37 -39.50
CA SER A 351 -20.40 8.40 -40.53
C SER A 351 -20.71 8.99 -41.91
N PRO A 352 -19.71 9.30 -42.76
CA PRO A 352 -19.97 9.92 -44.04
C PRO A 352 -20.30 8.86 -45.10
N ASP A 353 -21.36 9.17 -45.85
CA ASP A 353 -21.70 8.69 -47.19
C ASP A 353 -22.13 7.22 -47.38
N GLY A 354 -23.45 7.03 -47.48
CA GLY A 354 -24.02 6.24 -48.59
C GLY A 354 -24.48 4.80 -48.32
N ALA A 355 -24.55 4.33 -47.08
CA ALA A 355 -25.19 3.04 -46.78
C ALA A 355 -26.72 3.22 -46.71
N SER A 356 -27.40 2.59 -47.66
CA SER A 356 -28.82 2.74 -47.98
C SER A 356 -29.77 1.93 -47.08
N ASP A 357 -29.39 1.54 -45.88
CA ASP A 357 -30.16 0.61 -45.06
C ASP A 357 -30.71 1.31 -43.80
N GLN A 358 -32.03 1.37 -43.68
CA GLN A 358 -32.76 1.95 -42.53
C GLN A 358 -32.41 1.27 -41.20
N ASP A 359 -31.94 0.02 -41.25
CA ASP A 359 -31.60 -0.78 -40.08
C ASP A 359 -30.28 -0.31 -39.42
N ASP A 360 -29.27 0.09 -40.21
CA ASP A 360 -27.97 0.57 -39.69
C ASP A 360 -28.10 1.93 -38.99
N ALA A 361 -28.98 2.80 -39.50
CA ALA A 361 -29.27 4.10 -38.89
C ALA A 361 -29.97 3.97 -37.53
N ALA A 362 -30.83 2.95 -37.37
CA ALA A 362 -31.49 2.66 -36.10
C ALA A 362 -30.50 2.12 -35.06
N GLU A 363 -29.57 1.24 -35.45
CA GLU A 363 -28.55 0.69 -34.55
C GLU A 363 -27.57 1.78 -34.05
N LEU A 364 -27.15 2.70 -34.92
CA LEU A 364 -26.33 3.85 -34.54
C LEU A 364 -27.04 4.80 -33.58
N GLN A 365 -28.34 5.04 -33.77
CA GLN A 365 -29.13 5.86 -32.84
C GLN A 365 -29.25 5.19 -31.46
N VAL A 366 -29.39 3.86 -31.42
CA VAL A 366 -29.41 3.10 -30.17
C VAL A 366 -28.06 3.21 -29.45
N SER A 367 -26.93 3.00 -30.15
CA SER A 367 -25.58 3.17 -29.61
C SER A 367 -25.37 4.57 -29.01
N LYS A 368 -25.74 5.61 -29.76
CA LYS A 368 -25.63 6.99 -29.30
C LYS A 368 -26.46 7.25 -28.05
N SER A 369 -27.74 6.83 -28.05
CA SER A 369 -28.63 7.02 -26.89
C SER A 369 -28.11 6.29 -25.65
N GLN A 370 -27.50 5.11 -25.84
CA GLN A 370 -26.85 4.35 -24.78
C GLN A 370 -25.64 5.10 -24.22
N HIS A 371 -24.76 5.61 -25.07
CA HIS A 371 -23.62 6.40 -24.63
C HIS A 371 -24.03 7.69 -23.90
N GLN A 372 -25.07 8.38 -24.36
CA GLN A 372 -25.62 9.55 -23.65
C GLN A 372 -26.20 9.19 -22.27
N MET A 373 -26.94 8.08 -22.18
CA MET A 373 -27.47 7.60 -20.90
C MET A 373 -26.33 7.26 -19.92
N MET A 374 -25.32 6.53 -20.39
CA MET A 374 -24.15 6.15 -19.57
C MET A 374 -23.35 7.38 -19.13
N ALA A 375 -23.19 8.38 -20.01
CA ALA A 375 -22.55 9.65 -19.65
C ALA A 375 -23.29 10.36 -18.51
N GLY A 376 -24.63 10.39 -18.56
CA GLY A 376 -25.46 10.95 -17.50
C GLY A 376 -25.30 10.19 -16.18
N GLN A 377 -25.33 8.85 -16.22
CA GLN A 377 -25.14 8.01 -15.04
C GLN A 377 -23.79 8.26 -14.36
N GLU A 378 -22.70 8.32 -15.13
CA GLU A 378 -21.38 8.59 -14.57
C GLU A 378 -21.26 10.01 -14.01
N ARG A 379 -21.87 11.01 -14.66
CA ARG A 379 -21.91 12.38 -14.11
C ARG A 379 -22.65 12.43 -12.78
N SER A 380 -23.84 11.81 -12.68
CA SER A 380 -24.60 11.75 -11.43
C SER A 380 -23.83 11.01 -10.32
N LYS A 381 -23.07 9.96 -10.67
CA LYS A 381 -22.18 9.29 -9.69
C LYS A 381 -21.11 10.26 -9.17
N ALA A 382 -20.42 11.00 -10.03
CA ALA A 382 -19.44 11.99 -9.61
C ALA A 382 -20.04 13.00 -8.62
N VAL A 383 -21.20 13.55 -8.95
CA VAL A 383 -21.89 14.56 -8.14
C VAL A 383 -22.30 13.98 -6.79
N SER A 384 -22.85 12.76 -6.77
CA SER A 384 -23.22 12.09 -5.51
C SER A 384 -22.03 11.92 -4.56
N MET A 385 -20.83 11.68 -5.11
CA MET A 385 -19.61 11.55 -4.32
C MET A 385 -19.13 12.92 -3.81
N LEU A 386 -19.15 13.95 -4.65
CA LEU A 386 -18.81 15.32 -4.24
C LEU A 386 -19.77 15.86 -3.18
N GLN A 387 -21.07 15.60 -3.31
CA GLN A 387 -22.07 15.92 -2.29
C GLN A 387 -21.80 15.17 -0.98
N LYS A 388 -21.47 13.87 -1.06
CA LYS A 388 -21.06 13.08 0.13
C LYS A 388 -19.82 13.67 0.79
N MET A 389 -18.89 14.25 0.02
CA MET A 389 -17.73 14.95 0.57
C MET A 389 -18.12 16.25 1.27
N SER A 390 -18.98 17.05 0.64
CA SER A 390 -19.52 18.31 1.19
C SER A 390 -20.27 18.09 2.51
N ILE A 391 -21.17 17.10 2.58
CA ILE A 391 -21.94 16.77 3.80
C ILE A 391 -21.01 16.37 4.95
N LYS A 392 -19.90 15.69 4.66
CA LYS A 392 -18.92 15.27 5.66
C LYS A 392 -17.96 16.40 6.07
N GLY A 393 -18.11 17.61 5.51
CA GLY A 393 -17.27 18.77 5.80
C GLY A 393 -15.81 18.59 5.35
N MET A 394 -15.58 17.79 4.30
CA MET A 394 -14.24 17.61 3.74
C MET A 394 -13.90 18.77 2.81
N GLU A 395 -12.62 19.16 2.75
CA GLU A 395 -12.13 20.18 1.83
C GLU A 395 -12.34 19.72 0.38
N LEU A 396 -13.06 20.52 -0.40
CA LEU A 396 -13.29 20.31 -1.82
C LEU A 396 -12.31 21.17 -2.61
N SER A 397 -11.82 20.64 -3.72
CA SER A 397 -11.08 21.42 -4.71
C SER A 397 -12.00 22.47 -5.35
N ASP A 398 -11.44 23.62 -5.73
CA ASP A 398 -12.19 24.71 -6.40
C ASP A 398 -12.94 24.19 -7.64
N VAL A 399 -12.34 23.28 -8.39
CA VAL A 399 -12.96 22.63 -9.56
C VAL A 399 -14.17 21.77 -9.18
N SER A 400 -14.10 21.10 -8.02
CA SER A 400 -15.22 20.30 -7.52
C SER A 400 -16.38 21.18 -7.05
N LEU A 401 -16.08 22.36 -6.49
CA LEU A 401 -17.09 23.34 -6.11
C LEU A 401 -17.82 23.90 -7.33
N THR A 402 -17.09 24.30 -8.38
CA THR A 402 -17.72 24.80 -9.62
C THR A 402 -18.66 23.77 -10.25
N ILE A 403 -18.30 22.48 -10.22
CA ILE A 403 -19.16 21.42 -10.77
C ILE A 403 -20.46 21.28 -9.96
N LEU A 404 -20.39 21.41 -8.63
CA LEU A 404 -21.57 21.36 -7.78
C LEU A 404 -22.49 22.57 -8.01
N GLU A 405 -21.91 23.76 -8.14
CA GLU A 405 -22.64 25.01 -8.42
C GLU A 405 -23.33 24.96 -9.79
N GLU A 406 -22.65 24.45 -10.83
CA GLU A 406 -23.25 24.25 -12.15
C GLU A 406 -24.45 23.30 -12.09
N GLU A 407 -24.36 22.21 -11.33
CA GLU A 407 -25.44 21.24 -11.22
C GLU A 407 -26.62 21.75 -10.39
N GLU A 408 -26.37 22.54 -9.34
CA GLU A 408 -27.41 23.22 -8.57
C GLU A 408 -28.14 24.26 -9.43
N ALA A 409 -27.42 25.05 -10.23
CA ALA A 409 -28.00 26.01 -11.16
C ALA A 409 -28.86 25.31 -12.25
N LEU A 410 -28.41 24.16 -12.76
CA LEU A 410 -29.18 23.34 -13.70
C LEU A 410 -30.45 22.75 -13.04
N ALA A 411 -30.36 22.32 -11.78
CA ALA A 411 -31.50 21.81 -11.03
C ALA A 411 -32.54 22.91 -10.77
N ASP A 412 -32.10 24.13 -10.43
CA ASP A 412 -33.00 25.25 -10.19
C ASP A 412 -33.64 25.78 -11.47
N ALA A 413 -32.90 25.83 -12.59
CA ALA A 413 -33.48 26.13 -13.90
C ALA A 413 -34.58 25.14 -14.32
N SER A 414 -34.41 23.85 -14.01
CA SER A 414 -35.42 22.82 -14.30
C SER A 414 -36.67 22.91 -13.42
N ARG A 415 -36.57 23.54 -12.24
CA ARG A 415 -37.70 23.77 -11.31
C ARG A 415 -38.54 24.98 -11.70
N ASP A 416 -37.94 25.98 -12.34
CA ASP A 416 -38.64 27.18 -12.80
C ASP A 416 -39.42 26.95 -14.12
N GLU A 417 -39.15 25.85 -14.84
CA GLU A 417 -39.86 25.47 -16.08
C GLU A 417 -41.10 24.57 -15.85
N THR A 418 -41.37 24.14 -14.61
CA THR A 418 -42.55 23.34 -14.21
C THR A 418 -43.52 24.14 -13.37
#